data_AF-M6G9Y6-F1
#
_entry.id   AF-M6G9Y6-F1
#
_cell.length_a   1.000
_cell.length_b   1.000
_cell.length_c   1.000
_cell.angle_alpha   90.00
_cell.angle_beta   90.00
_cell.angle_gamma   90.00
#
_symmetry.space_group_name_H-M   'P 1'
#
loop_
_entity.id
_entity.type
_entity.pdbx_description
1 polymer ?
#
loop_
_entity_poly.entity_id
_entity_poly.type
_entity_poly.pdbx_seq_one_letter_code
_entity_poly.pdbx_strand_id
1 'polypeptide(L)'
;MIQIHTNNPLFEPVRQFCLSLPFVTEDIKWEKDLVFSVHNKMFYVTMTEEPFTLSFKCSPQDAELLVQKKESFPHLISQDTIGFNVKT
;
A
#
# COMPACT_ATOMS: atom_id res chain seq x y z
N MET A 1 4.51 19.85 -4.13
CA MET A 1 5.08 18.57 -3.67
C MET A 1 4.56 18.32 -2.28
N ILE A 2 3.91 17.17 -2.07
CA ILE A 2 3.44 16.77 -0.74
C ILE A 2 4.69 16.43 0.09
N GLN A 3 4.90 17.09 1.22
CA GLN A 3 5.96 16.75 2.16
C GLN A 3 5.41 15.73 3.15
N ILE A 4 5.85 14.48 3.02
CA ILE A 4 5.45 13.38 3.90
C ILE A 4 6.65 13.09 4.80
N HIS A 5 6.50 13.35 6.09
CA HIS A 5 7.48 12.98 7.11
C HIS A 5 7.08 11.63 7.69
N THR A 6 7.84 10.58 7.39
CA THR A 6 7.62 9.25 7.92
C THR A 6 8.94 8.59 8.30
N ASN A 7 8.91 7.80 9.37
CA ASN A 7 10.05 7.01 9.83
C ASN A 7 10.06 5.60 9.21
N ASN A 8 9.12 5.30 8.30
CA ASN A 8 9.05 4.01 7.63
C ASN A 8 10.17 3.87 6.57
N PRO A 9 11.15 2.95 6.75
CA PRO A 9 12.26 2.80 5.81
C PRO A 9 11.82 2.27 4.43
N LEU A 10 10.63 1.66 4.32
CA LEU A 10 10.08 1.17 3.06
C LEU A 10 9.33 2.24 2.26
N PHE A 11 9.04 3.39 2.87
CA PHE A 11 8.21 4.42 2.24
C PHE A 11 8.81 4.96 0.94
N GLU A 12 10.06 5.42 0.99
CA GLU A 12 10.70 6.06 -0.18
C GLU A 12 10.90 5.07 -1.34
N PRO A 13 11.45 3.85 -1.13
CA PRO A 13 11.57 2.86 -2.21
C PRO A 13 10.22 2.51 -2.86
N VAL A 14 9.17 2.32 -2.06
CA VAL A 14 7.84 1.98 -2.57
C VAL A 14 7.23 3.14 -3.35
N ARG A 15 7.34 4.38 -2.83
CA ARG A 15 6.85 5.56 -3.52
C ARG A 15 7.52 5.75 -4.87
N GLN A 16 8.85 5.62 -4.93
CA GLN A 16 9.60 5.69 -6.19
C GLN A 16 9.15 4.61 -7.18
N PHE A 17 8.92 3.38 -6.70
CA PHE A 17 8.37 2.30 -7.53
C PHE A 17 6.98 2.64 -8.08
N CYS A 18 6.05 3.09 -7.23
CA CYS A 18 4.71 3.48 -7.67
C CYS A 18 4.73 4.63 -8.68
N LEU A 19 5.57 5.66 -8.45
CA LEU A 19 5.71 6.81 -9.37
C LEU A 19 6.39 6.44 -10.69
N SER A 20 7.11 5.32 -10.76
CA SER A 20 7.69 4.82 -12.01
C SER A 20 6.65 4.25 -12.98
N LEU A 21 5.44 3.94 -12.50
CA LEU A 21 4.36 3.40 -13.32
C LEU A 21 3.68 4.51 -14.14
N PRO A 22 3.27 4.22 -15.40
CA PRO A 22 2.67 5.23 -16.27
C PRO A 22 1.30 5.65 -15.75
N PHE A 23 1.02 6.96 -15.81
CA PHE A 23 -0.26 7.57 -15.41
C PHE A 23 -0.63 7.38 -13.93
N VAL A 24 0.36 7.15 -13.06
CA VAL A 24 0.14 7.15 -11.62
C VAL A 24 -0.07 8.56 -11.09
N THR A 25 -1.05 8.68 -10.20
CA THR A 25 -1.24 9.84 -9.34
C THR A 25 -1.03 9.43 -7.88
N GLU A 26 -0.45 10.33 -7.09
CA GLU A 26 -0.36 10.21 -5.63
C GLU A 26 -1.33 11.22 -4.99
N ASP A 27 -2.12 10.76 -4.02
CA ASP A 27 -3.10 11.57 -3.30
C ASP A 27 -3.10 11.18 -1.82
N ILE A 28 -3.26 12.16 -0.93
CA ILE A 28 -3.55 11.86 0.48
C ILE A 28 -5.07 11.76 0.62
N LYS A 29 -5.54 10.60 1.07
CA LYS A 29 -6.94 10.37 1.47
C LYS A 29 -7.00 10.12 2.96
N TRP A 30 -8.18 10.35 3.54
CA TRP A 30 -8.45 10.09 4.96
C TRP A 30 -7.39 10.73 5.89
N GLU A 31 -6.97 11.95 5.53
CA GLU A 31 -5.99 12.80 6.23
C GLU A 31 -4.54 12.29 6.24
N LYS A 32 -4.32 10.97 6.31
CA LYS A 32 -2.99 10.37 6.56
C LYS A 32 -2.67 9.15 5.72
N ASP A 33 -3.58 8.72 4.84
CA ASP A 33 -3.35 7.58 3.97
C ASP A 33 -2.85 8.06 2.61
N LEU A 34 -1.65 7.65 2.24
CA LEU A 34 -1.11 7.89 0.91
C LEU A 34 -1.68 6.85 -0.05
N VAL A 35 -2.41 7.33 -1.03
CA VAL A 35 -3.11 6.51 -2.02
C VAL A 35 -2.49 6.73 -3.40
N PHE A 36 -2.18 5.64 -4.08
CA PHE A 36 -1.73 5.66 -5.46
C PHE A 36 -2.82 5.11 -6.37
N SER A 37 -3.09 5.85 -7.44
CA SER A 37 -4.12 5.53 -8.42
C SER A 37 -3.58 5.56 -9.83
N VAL A 38 -4.13 4.72 -10.71
CA VAL A 38 -3.92 4.78 -12.17
C VAL A 38 -5.28 5.03 -12.80
N HIS A 39 -5.41 6.09 -13.61
CA HIS A 39 -6.69 6.47 -14.22
C HIS A 39 -7.85 6.53 -13.19
N ASN A 40 -7.62 7.17 -12.04
CA ASN A 40 -8.56 7.29 -10.92
C ASN A 40 -8.97 5.97 -10.25
N LYS A 41 -8.28 4.85 -10.53
CA LYS A 41 -8.47 3.57 -9.83
C LYS A 41 -7.33 3.33 -8.85
N MET A 42 -7.67 3.23 -7.57
CA MET A 42 -6.72 2.95 -6.49
C MET A 42 -6.17 1.53 -6.60
N PHE A 43 -4.86 1.39 -6.49
CA PHE A 43 -4.17 0.09 -6.53
C PHE A 43 -3.24 -0.15 -5.35
N TYR A 44 -2.74 0.91 -4.72
CA TYR A 44 -1.85 0.85 -3.56
C TYR A 44 -2.22 1.93 -2.55
N VAL A 45 -2.22 1.59 -1.27
CA VAL A 45 -2.49 2.49 -0.15
C VAL A 45 -1.46 2.22 0.94
N THR A 46 -0.85 3.24 1.51
CA THR A 46 0.05 3.09 2.66
C THR A 46 -0.19 4.19 3.69
N MET A 47 -0.12 3.82 4.96
CA MET A 47 -0.21 4.76 6.06
C MET A 47 1.13 5.47 6.24
N THR A 48 1.11 6.80 6.38
CA THR A 48 2.33 7.57 6.63
C THR A 48 2.75 7.56 8.10
N GLU A 49 1.85 7.14 8.99
CA GLU A 49 2.01 7.08 10.45
C GLU A 49 1.90 5.64 10.97
N GLU A 50 2.39 5.40 12.19
CA GLU A 50 2.26 4.11 12.84
C GLU A 50 0.82 3.82 13.29
N PRO A 51 0.34 2.56 13.21
CA PRO A 51 1.04 1.38 12.71
C PRO A 51 1.15 1.37 11.18
N PHE A 52 2.36 1.15 10.65
CA PHE A 52 2.59 1.15 9.21
C PHE A 52 1.84 -0.01 8.56
N THR A 53 0.79 0.32 7.83
CA THR A 53 0.02 -0.63 7.04
C THR A 53 0.17 -0.27 5.58
N LEU A 54 0.30 -1.29 4.73
CA LEU A 54 0.20 -1.15 3.28
C LEU A 54 -0.88 -2.07 2.76
N SER A 55 -1.63 -1.62 1.77
CA SER A 55 -2.68 -2.40 1.13
C SER A 55 -2.54 -2.29 -0.37
N PHE A 56 -2.65 -3.40 -1.08
CA PHE A 56 -2.59 -3.40 -2.53
C PHE A 56 -3.54 -4.41 -3.14
N LYS A 57 -3.85 -4.18 -4.42
CA LYS A 57 -4.68 -5.09 -5.18
C LYS A 57 -3.87 -6.23 -5.77
N CYS A 58 -4.36 -7.45 -5.64
CA CYS A 58 -3.78 -8.65 -6.22
C CYS A 58 -4.89 -9.59 -6.72
N SER A 59 -4.53 -10.63 -7.46
CA SER A 59 -5.50 -11.66 -7.83
C SER A 59 -5.99 -12.42 -6.58
N PRO A 60 -7.21 -12.98 -6.58
CA PRO A 60 -7.70 -13.80 -5.48
C PRO A 60 -6.78 -15.00 -5.16
N GLN A 61 -6.17 -15.60 -6.19
CA GLN A 61 -5.25 -16.73 -6.05
C GLN A 61 -3.96 -16.33 -5.34
N ASP A 62 -3.37 -15.20 -5.74
CA ASP A 62 -2.19 -14.65 -5.05
C ASP A 62 -2.56 -14.23 -3.63
N ALA A 63 -3.79 -13.75 -3.43
CA ALA A 63 -4.24 -13.33 -2.12
C ALA A 63 -4.28 -14.48 -1.11
N GLU A 64 -4.85 -15.61 -1.52
CA GLU A 64 -4.86 -16.83 -0.71
C GLU A 64 -3.45 -17.32 -0.39
N LEU A 65 -2.55 -17.31 -1.38
CA LEU A 65 -1.16 -17.74 -1.20
C LEU A 65 -0.39 -16.83 -0.21
N LEU A 66 -0.59 -15.52 -0.31
CA LEU A 66 0.02 -14.55 0.59
C LEU A 66 -0.53 -14.66 2.02
N VAL A 67 -1.83 -14.90 2.18
CA VAL A 67 -2.46 -15.12 3.50
C VAL A 67 -1.95 -16.40 4.16
N GLN A 68 -1.72 -17.46 3.40
CA GLN A 68 -1.14 -18.70 3.91
C GLN A 68 0.33 -18.53 4.34
N LYS A 69 1.05 -17.57 3.75
CA LYS A 69 2.46 -17.31 4.06
C LYS A 69 2.57 -16.45 5.33
N LYS A 70 2.56 -17.14 6.48
CA LYS A 70 2.51 -16.64 7.86
C LYS A 70 3.68 -15.76 8.35
N GLU A 71 4.52 -15.24 7.46
CA GLU A 71 5.68 -14.39 7.82
C GLU A 71 5.34 -12.91 7.98
N SER A 72 4.21 -12.47 7.42
CA SER A 72 3.58 -11.18 7.72
C SER A 72 2.21 -11.44 8.33
N PHE A 73 1.55 -10.43 8.89
CA PHE A 73 0.14 -10.52 9.30
C PHE A 73 -0.75 -9.92 8.20
N PRO A 74 -0.90 -10.58 7.03
CA PRO A 74 -1.82 -10.14 6.01
C PRO A 74 -3.26 -10.34 6.50
N HIS A 75 -4.11 -9.35 6.26
CA HIS A 75 -5.55 -9.47 6.45
C HIS A 75 -6.24 -9.15 5.12
N LEU A 76 -7.22 -9.98 4.77
CA LEU A 76 -8.06 -9.73 3.60
C LEU A 76 -8.96 -8.53 3.90
N ILE A 77 -8.82 -7.48 3.08
CA ILE A 77 -9.71 -6.33 3.10
C ILE A 77 -10.90 -6.59 2.15
N SER A 78 -10.62 -7.22 1.01
CA SER A 78 -11.62 -7.70 0.06
C SER A 78 -11.04 -8.85 -0.78
N GLN A 79 -11.85 -9.46 -1.66
CA GLN A 79 -11.43 -10.58 -2.52
C GLN A 79 -10.16 -10.26 -3.35
N ASP A 80 -9.99 -8.99 -3.73
CA ASP A 80 -8.90 -8.53 -4.59
C ASP A 80 -7.96 -7.56 -3.85
N THR A 81 -8.01 -7.48 -2.52
CA THR A 81 -7.19 -6.52 -1.76
C THR A 81 -6.72 -7.11 -0.45
N ILE A 82 -5.40 -7.14 -0.26
CA ILE A 82 -4.76 -7.54 0.99
C ILE A 82 -4.15 -6.31 1.65
N GLY A 83 -4.36 -6.19 2.95
CA GLY A 83 -3.60 -5.32 3.84
C GLY A 83 -2.50 -6.07 4.57
N PHE A 84 -1.29 -5.53 4.59
CA PHE A 84 -0.14 -6.02 5.34
C PHE A 84 0.18 -5.03 6.44
N ASN A 85 0.26 -5.52 7.68
CA ASN A 85 0.88 -4.76 8.76
C ASN A 85 2.39 -4.94 8.69
N VAL A 86 3.11 -3.85 8.45
CA VAL A 86 4.57 -3.81 8.52
C VAL A 86 4.93 -3.58 9.99
N LYS A 87 5.31 -4.66 10.68
CA LYS A 87 5.98 -4.53 11.98
C LYS A 87 7.44 -4.22 11.72
N THR A 88 7.79 -2.94 11.78
CA THR A 88 9.20 -2.48 11.87
C THR A 88 9.81 -2.90 13.19
#